data_AF-A0A519YP81-F1
#
_entry.id   AF-A0A519YP81-F1
#
_cell.length_a   1.000
_cell.length_b   1.000
_cell.length_c   1.000
_cell.angle_alpha   90.00
_cell.angle_beta   90.00
_cell.angle_gamma   90.00
#
_symmetry.space_group_name_H-M   'P 1'
#
loop_
_entity.id
_entity.type
_entity.pdbx_description
1 polymer ?
#
loop_
_entity_poly.entity_id
_entity_poly.type
_entity_poly.pdbx_seq_one_letter_code
_entity_poly.pdbx_strand_id
1 'polypeptide(L)'
;MAIAIKSLIEKTKGDRWIWLIIILLSIISILTVYSATNTIAHNKGQSVESYLVFKHVIFVLAGIGMIYVTHLLDYKYFAGISKVLIIITVPLLLYTLLFGAHVNEASRWVKIPIIGLTFQTSDLAKLALITFLARTLTKKQENIKDVKKTFIPIIASVGLVT
;
A
#
# COMPACT_ATOMS: atom_id res chain seq x y z
N MET A 1 11.55 31.96 -6.28
CA MET A 1 10.74 30.89 -5.65
C MET A 1 9.71 30.27 -6.62
N ALA A 2 8.92 31.06 -7.36
CA ALA A 2 7.91 30.54 -8.31
C ALA A 2 8.45 29.70 -9.49
N ILE A 3 9.69 29.97 -9.95
CA ILE A 3 10.31 29.26 -11.09
C ILE A 3 10.72 27.82 -10.71
N ALA A 4 11.24 27.63 -9.49
CA ALA A 4 11.59 26.30 -8.97
C ALA A 4 10.34 25.41 -8.86
N ILE A 5 9.24 25.98 -8.37
CA ILE A 5 7.94 25.31 -8.26
C ILE A 5 7.41 24.89 -9.65
N LYS A 6 7.49 25.77 -10.66
CA LYS A 6 7.10 25.42 -12.04
C LYS A 6 7.91 24.24 -12.61
N SER A 7 9.22 24.20 -12.39
CA SER A 7 10.07 23.12 -12.93
C SER A 7 9.81 21.76 -12.24
N LEU A 8 9.45 21.77 -10.95
CA LEU A 8 9.01 20.58 -10.23
C LEU A 8 7.69 20.06 -10.79
N ILE A 9 6.75 20.97 -11.05
CA ILE A 9 5.43 20.67 -11.60
C ILE A 9 5.49 20.09 -13.03
N GLU A 10 6.43 20.55 -13.87
CA GLU A 10 6.63 19.99 -15.22
C GLU A 10 7.26 18.58 -15.22
N LYS A 11 8.08 18.26 -14.22
CA LYS A 11 8.69 16.93 -14.08
C LYS A 11 7.75 15.90 -13.45
N THR A 12 6.76 16.34 -12.68
CA THR A 12 5.60 15.52 -12.32
C THR A 12 4.58 15.54 -13.47
N LYS A 13 4.74 14.65 -14.45
CA LYS A 13 3.68 14.30 -15.44
C LYS A 13 2.41 13.68 -14.81
N GLY A 14 2.29 13.72 -13.49
CA GLY A 14 1.12 13.27 -12.75
C GLY A 14 0.09 14.40 -12.68
N ASP A 15 -1.18 14.03 -12.71
CA ASP A 15 -2.26 15.00 -12.58
C ASP A 15 -2.08 15.84 -11.30
N ARG A 16 -1.96 17.16 -11.48
CA ARG A 16 -1.71 18.12 -10.39
C ARG A 16 -2.80 18.06 -9.32
N TRP A 17 -4.03 17.71 -9.72
CA TRP A 17 -5.16 17.55 -8.82
C TRP A 17 -4.99 16.34 -7.90
N ILE A 18 -4.45 15.23 -8.41
CA ILE A 18 -4.19 14.04 -7.60
C ILE A 18 -3.15 14.35 -6.52
N TRP A 19 -2.08 15.07 -6.88
CA TRP A 19 -1.06 15.50 -5.92
C TRP A 19 -1.64 16.42 -4.83
N LEU A 20 -2.50 17.36 -5.21
CA LEU A 20 -3.19 18.24 -4.27
C LEU A 20 -4.05 17.43 -3.28
N ILE A 21 -4.82 16.46 -3.77
CA ILE A 21 -5.67 15.60 -2.93
C ILE A 21 -4.80 14.77 -1.98
N ILE A 22 -3.70 14.18 -2.45
CA ILE A 22 -2.78 13.38 -1.61
C ILE A 22 -2.22 14.23 -0.47
N ILE A 23 -1.74 15.44 -0.76
CA ILE A 23 -1.18 16.34 0.25
C ILE A 23 -2.27 16.74 1.27
N LEU A 24 -3.47 17.10 0.79
CA LEU A 24 -4.58 17.48 1.66
C LEU A 24 -4.98 16.34 2.61
N LEU A 25 -5.17 15.13 2.08
CA LEU A 25 -5.50 13.95 2.88
C LEU A 25 -4.38 13.57 3.85
N SER A 26 -3.12 13.77 3.46
CA SER A 26 -1.96 13.53 4.33
C SER A 26 -1.94 14.49 5.52
N ILE A 27 -2.23 15.78 5.29
CA ILE A 27 -2.34 16.78 6.36
C ILE A 27 -3.47 16.41 7.32
N ILE A 28 -4.67 16.09 6.78
CA ILE A 28 -5.80 15.64 7.60
C ILE A 28 -5.45 14.39 8.41
N SER A 29 -4.74 13.42 7.82
CA SER A 29 -4.27 12.23 8.52
C SER A 29 -3.33 12.54 9.68
N ILE A 30 -2.37 13.45 9.50
CA ILE A 30 -1.44 13.83 10.57
C ILE A 30 -2.21 14.53 11.70
N LEU A 31 -3.16 15.42 11.37
CA LEU A 31 -3.99 16.13 12.35
C LEU A 31 -4.87 15.18 13.17
N THR A 32 -5.51 14.20 12.52
CA THR A 32 -6.35 13.22 13.22
C THR A 32 -5.53 12.31 14.12
N VAL A 33 -4.35 11.88 13.67
CA VAL A 33 -3.43 11.08 14.51
C VAL A 33 -2.89 11.88 15.67
N TYR A 34 -2.53 13.16 15.47
CA TYR A 34 -2.13 14.05 16.56
C TYR A 34 -3.23 14.18 17.61
N SER A 35 -4.48 14.42 17.19
CA SER A 35 -5.63 14.52 18.09
C SER A 35 -5.90 13.22 18.86
N ALA A 36 -5.87 12.07 18.19
CA ALA A 36 -6.07 10.77 18.83
C ALA A 36 -4.93 10.39 19.79
N THR A 37 -3.70 10.76 19.45
CA THR A 37 -2.51 10.45 20.27
C THR A 37 -2.44 11.32 21.53
N ASN A 38 -2.87 12.59 21.46
CA ASN A 38 -2.98 13.46 22.63
C ASN A 38 -3.83 12.82 23.75
N THR A 39 -4.94 12.18 23.38
CA THR A 39 -5.81 11.45 24.32
C THR A 39 -5.09 10.28 24.98
N ILE A 40 -4.21 9.58 24.26
CA ILE A 40 -3.43 8.44 24.78
C ILE A 40 -2.28 8.93 25.68
N ALA A 41 -1.65 10.05 25.32
CA ALA A 41 -0.57 10.68 26.06
C ALA A 41 -1.00 11.18 27.43
N HIS A 42 -2.26 11.64 27.56
CA HIS A 42 -2.85 12.01 28.85
C HIS A 42 -2.80 10.87 29.87
N ASN A 43 -2.80 9.61 29.41
CA ASN A 43 -2.78 8.41 30.26
C ASN A 43 -1.39 7.78 30.44
N LYS A 44 -0.40 8.11 29.61
CA LYS A 44 0.92 7.44 29.57
C LYS A 44 2.16 8.36 29.56
N GLY A 45 1.96 9.69 29.53
CA GLY A 45 3.01 10.71 29.55
C GLY A 45 3.26 11.37 28.17
N GLN A 46 3.67 12.64 28.19
CA GLN A 46 3.86 13.48 26.99
C GLN A 46 4.95 12.96 26.02
N SER A 47 5.95 12.23 26.53
CA SER A 47 7.03 11.66 25.71
C SER A 47 6.57 10.58 24.73
N VAL A 48 5.47 9.87 25.05
CA VAL A 48 4.88 8.85 24.19
C VAL A 48 4.12 9.49 23.01
N GLU A 49 3.58 10.69 23.21
CA GLU A 49 2.86 11.43 22.17
C GLU A 49 3.77 11.80 21.01
N SER A 50 4.87 12.50 21.33
CA SER A 50 5.81 13.00 20.33
C SER A 50 6.43 11.84 19.54
N TYR A 51 6.69 10.71 20.21
CA TYR A 51 7.23 9.51 19.55
C TYR A 51 6.24 8.92 18.53
N LEU A 52 4.97 8.76 18.89
CA LEU A 52 3.97 8.17 18.00
C LEU A 52 3.64 9.07 16.81
N VAL A 53 3.53 10.38 17.03
CA VAL A 53 3.29 11.37 15.97
C VAL A 53 4.49 11.43 15.02
N PHE A 54 5.73 11.49 15.55
CA PHE A 54 6.94 11.50 14.74
C PHE A 54 7.05 10.23 13.87
N LYS A 55 6.77 9.06 14.46
CA LYS A 55 6.71 7.80 13.73
C LYS A 55 5.68 7.85 12.59
N HIS A 56 4.47 8.38 12.84
CA HIS A 56 3.44 8.52 11.80
C HIS A 56 3.87 9.47 10.67
N VAL A 57 4.48 10.61 11.00
CA VAL A 57 4.99 11.56 10.00
C VAL A 57 6.04 10.90 9.10
N ILE A 58 6.95 10.10 9.65
CA ILE A 58 7.91 9.32 8.86
C ILE A 58 7.20 8.37 7.89
N PHE A 59 6.16 7.66 8.33
CA PHE A 59 5.39 6.78 7.45
C PHE A 59 4.67 7.52 6.33
N VAL A 60 4.08 8.69 6.63
CA VAL A 60 3.44 9.53 5.62
C VAL A 60 4.46 10.02 4.60
N LEU A 61 5.63 10.50 5.04
CA LEU A 61 6.72 10.92 4.14
C LEU A 61 7.25 9.75 3.30
N ALA A 62 7.43 8.58 3.90
CA ALA A 62 7.84 7.37 3.19
C ALA A 62 6.79 6.96 2.13
N GLY A 63 5.50 7.06 2.46
CA GLY A 63 4.40 6.80 1.53
C GLY A 63 4.40 7.76 0.35
N ILE A 64 4.55 9.07 0.60
CA ILE A 64 4.65 10.10 -0.45
C ILE A 64 5.88 9.85 -1.34
N GLY A 65 7.02 9.49 -0.74
CA GLY A 65 8.22 9.09 -1.48
C GLY A 65 7.97 7.87 -2.38
N MET A 66 7.25 6.87 -1.88
CA MET A 66 6.90 5.68 -2.65
C MET A 66 5.97 6.00 -3.83
N ILE A 67 5.00 6.91 -3.65
CA ILE A 67 4.14 7.43 -4.74
C ILE A 67 5.00 8.10 -5.80
N TYR A 68 5.94 8.96 -5.41
CA TYR A 68 6.83 9.65 -6.34
C TYR A 68 7.68 8.68 -7.16
N VAL A 69 8.32 7.70 -6.51
CA VAL A 69 9.10 6.66 -7.20
C VAL A 69 8.22 5.84 -8.14
N THR A 70 7.04 5.43 -7.69
CA THR A 70 6.09 4.63 -8.49
C THR A 70 5.63 5.39 -9.74
N HIS A 71 5.40 6.71 -9.62
CA HIS A 71 5.04 7.58 -10.74
C HIS A 71 6.14 7.70 -11.80
N LEU A 72 7.42 7.53 -11.43
CA LEU A 72 8.54 7.54 -12.37
C LEU A 72 8.70 6.23 -13.15
N LEU A 73 8.07 5.13 -12.69
CA LEU A 73 8.18 3.83 -13.32
C LEU A 73 7.15 3.66 -14.44
N ASP A 74 7.59 3.19 -15.61
CA ASP A 74 6.67 2.86 -16.70
C ASP A 74 5.72 1.71 -16.31
N TYR A 75 4.45 1.85 -16.68
CA TYR A 75 3.40 0.85 -16.43
C TYR A 75 3.75 -0.56 -16.95
N LYS A 76 4.63 -0.65 -17.96
CA LYS A 76 5.11 -1.92 -18.54
C LYS A 76 5.87 -2.78 -17.53
N TYR A 77 6.59 -2.18 -16.59
CA TYR A 77 7.32 -2.91 -15.55
C TYR A 77 6.37 -3.58 -14.55
N PHE A 78 5.23 -2.94 -14.25
CA PHE A 78 4.21 -3.52 -13.36
C PHE A 78 3.65 -4.82 -13.89
N ALA A 79 3.57 -4.97 -15.23
CA ALA A 79 3.17 -6.23 -15.83
C ALA A 79 4.16 -7.35 -15.49
N GLY A 80 5.47 -7.12 -15.56
CA GLY A 80 6.48 -8.12 -15.16
C GLY A 80 6.45 -8.41 -13.67
N ILE A 81 6.40 -7.35 -12.87
CA ILE A 81 6.37 -7.39 -11.40
C ILE A 81 5.16 -8.16 -10.88
N SER A 82 3.97 -8.00 -11.48
CA SER A 82 2.73 -8.66 -11.04
C SER A 82 2.83 -10.19 -10.93
N LYS A 83 3.55 -10.86 -11.86
CA LYS A 83 3.72 -12.32 -11.83
C LYS A 83 4.60 -12.74 -10.65
N VAL A 84 5.64 -11.96 -10.35
CA VAL A 84 6.53 -12.22 -9.21
C VAL A 84 5.79 -11.91 -7.91
N LEU A 85 5.03 -10.80 -7.86
CA LEU A 85 4.28 -10.39 -6.68
C LEU A 85 3.27 -11.46 -6.26
N ILE A 86 2.48 -12.02 -7.18
CA ILE A 86 1.48 -13.05 -6.83
C ILE A 86 2.15 -14.34 -6.32
N ILE A 87 3.29 -14.74 -6.91
CA ILE A 87 4.04 -15.94 -6.51
C ILE A 87 4.66 -15.76 -5.12
N ILE A 88 5.08 -14.56 -4.75
CA ILE A 88 5.62 -14.26 -3.42
C ILE A 88 4.50 -14.12 -2.38
N THR A 89 3.41 -13.44 -2.76
CA THR A 89 2.29 -13.14 -1.87
C THR A 89 1.59 -14.40 -1.40
N VAL A 90 1.35 -15.39 -2.27
CA VAL A 90 0.59 -16.60 -1.88
C VAL A 90 1.29 -17.39 -0.77
N PRO A 91 2.59 -17.75 -0.87
CA PRO A 91 3.34 -18.32 0.23
C PRO A 91 3.41 -17.42 1.46
N LEU A 92 3.51 -16.09 1.27
CA LEU A 92 3.55 -15.16 2.39
C LEU A 92 2.24 -15.17 3.17
N LEU A 93 1.08 -15.22 2.50
CA LEU A 93 -0.22 -15.36 3.15
C LEU A 93 -0.33 -16.68 3.92
N LEU A 94 0.10 -17.80 3.33
CA LEU A 94 0.17 -19.08 4.02
C LEU A 94 1.07 -19.01 5.26
N TYR A 95 2.23 -18.37 5.15
CA TYR A 95 3.14 -18.15 6.27
C TYR A 95 2.45 -17.33 7.37
N THR A 96 1.71 -16.28 7.03
CA THR A 96 0.98 -15.48 8.03
C THR A 96 -0.18 -16.20 8.68
N LEU A 97 -0.82 -17.13 7.96
CA LEU A 97 -1.87 -17.94 8.52
C LEU A 97 -1.33 -18.92 9.56
N LEU A 98 -0.12 -19.44 9.36
CA LEU A 98 0.52 -20.44 10.22
C LEU A 98 1.37 -19.82 11.35
N PHE A 99 2.05 -18.70 11.08
CA PHE A 99 3.04 -18.09 11.98
C PHE A 99 2.79 -16.60 12.24
N GLY A 100 1.58 -16.10 11.92
CA GLY A 100 1.19 -14.72 12.17
C GLY A 100 1.29 -14.40 13.66
N ALA A 101 1.88 -13.24 14.00
CA ALA A 101 1.93 -12.79 15.37
C ALA A 101 0.50 -12.46 15.82
N HIS A 102 0.02 -13.13 16.88
CA HIS A 102 -1.23 -12.79 17.55
C HIS A 102 -1.08 -11.43 18.24
N VAL A 103 -1.42 -10.35 17.53
CA VAL A 103 -1.60 -9.03 18.12
C VAL A 103 -3.09 -8.80 18.18
N ASN A 104 -3.65 -8.78 19.40
CA ASN A 104 -5.08 -8.56 19.67
C ASN A 104 -6.01 -9.52 18.90
N GLU A 105 -5.90 -10.83 19.13
CA GLU A 105 -6.88 -11.85 18.67
C GLU A 105 -6.99 -12.05 17.14
N ALA A 106 -6.21 -11.35 16.31
CA ALA A 106 -6.23 -11.50 14.84
C ALA A 106 -4.84 -11.86 14.27
N SER A 107 -4.68 -13.09 13.78
CA SER A 107 -3.45 -13.65 13.19
C SER A 107 -3.14 -13.10 11.78
N ARG A 108 -3.05 -11.78 11.61
CA ARG A 108 -2.87 -11.14 10.28
C ARG A 108 -1.65 -10.21 10.16
N TRP A 109 -0.82 -10.18 11.19
CA TRP A 109 0.35 -9.30 11.25
C TRP A 109 1.63 -10.11 11.38
N VAL A 110 2.61 -9.85 10.51
CA VAL A 110 3.96 -10.39 10.66
C VAL A 110 4.79 -9.33 11.35
N LYS A 111 5.26 -9.62 12.56
CA LYS A 111 6.31 -8.82 13.18
C LYS A 111 7.62 -9.18 12.49
N ILE A 112 8.23 -8.22 11.82
CA ILE A 112 9.58 -8.37 11.28
C ILE A 112 10.53 -8.22 12.48
N PRO A 113 11.17 -9.32 12.96
CA PRO A 113 11.90 -9.31 14.23
C PRO A 113 13.09 -8.36 14.20
N ILE A 114 13.65 -8.10 13.01
CA ILE A 114 14.87 -7.33 12.80
C ILE A 114 14.62 -5.81 12.92
N ILE A 115 13.43 -5.33 12.55
CA ILE A 115 13.12 -3.88 12.45
C ILE A 115 12.06 -3.45 13.49
N GLY A 116 11.47 -4.40 14.22
CA GLY A 116 10.37 -4.12 15.16
C GLY A 116 9.12 -3.54 14.48
N LEU A 117 9.04 -3.65 13.16
CA LEU A 117 7.90 -3.21 12.36
C LEU A 117 6.92 -4.37 12.14
N THR A 118 5.64 -4.02 12.18
CA THR A 118 4.54 -4.94 11.88
C THR A 118 4.13 -4.72 10.43
N PHE A 119 4.25 -5.76 9.61
CA PHE A 119 3.83 -5.74 8.22
C PHE A 119 2.56 -6.55 8.04
N GLN A 120 1.55 -5.93 7.42
CA GLN A 120 0.29 -6.57 7.11
C GLN A 120 0.37 -7.19 5.72
N THR A 121 0.37 -8.52 5.66
CA THR A 121 0.57 -9.26 4.41
C THR A 121 -0.63 -9.16 3.48
N SER A 122 -1.83 -8.90 4.01
CA SER A 122 -3.02 -8.66 3.18
C SER A 122 -2.93 -7.36 2.36
N ASP A 123 -2.15 -6.36 2.79
CA ASP A 123 -1.98 -5.13 2.00
C ASP A 123 -1.10 -5.37 0.78
N LEU A 124 -0.02 -6.15 0.94
CA LEU A 124 0.77 -6.64 -0.19
C LEU A 124 -0.09 -7.51 -1.12
N ALA A 125 -0.97 -8.32 -0.53
CA ALA A 125 -1.81 -9.22 -1.30
C ALA A 125 -2.84 -8.50 -2.15
N LYS A 126 -3.47 -7.44 -1.63
CA LYS A 126 -4.35 -6.56 -2.41
C LYS A 126 -3.61 -5.96 -3.61
N LEU A 127 -2.40 -5.44 -3.42
CA LEU A 127 -1.59 -4.89 -4.52
C LEU A 127 -1.19 -5.96 -5.55
N ALA A 128 -0.77 -7.14 -5.10
CA ALA A 128 -0.43 -8.26 -5.98
C ALA A 128 -1.63 -8.71 -6.82
N LEU A 129 -2.80 -8.80 -6.18
CA LEU A 129 -4.04 -9.20 -6.82
C LEU A 129 -4.49 -8.18 -7.87
N ILE A 130 -4.54 -6.88 -7.54
CA ILE A 130 -4.94 -5.83 -8.48
C ILE A 130 -4.03 -5.83 -9.72
N THR A 131 -2.71 -5.90 -9.53
CA THR A 131 -1.76 -5.89 -10.64
C THR A 131 -1.80 -7.18 -11.47
N PHE A 132 -1.99 -8.34 -10.84
CA PHE A 132 -2.16 -9.62 -11.51
C PHE A 132 -3.46 -9.68 -12.33
N LEU A 133 -4.56 -9.16 -11.77
CA LEU A 133 -5.85 -9.08 -12.44
C LEU A 133 -5.78 -8.16 -13.65
N ALA A 134 -5.22 -6.95 -13.49
CA ALA A 134 -5.02 -6.02 -14.60
C ALA A 134 -4.25 -6.68 -15.75
N ARG A 135 -3.12 -7.35 -15.45
CA ARG A 135 -2.34 -8.09 -16.47
C ARG A 135 -3.14 -9.21 -17.12
N THR A 136 -3.85 -10.01 -16.33
CA THR A 136 -4.59 -11.17 -16.83
C THR A 136 -5.73 -10.74 -17.76
N LEU A 137 -6.42 -9.66 -17.40
CA LEU A 137 -7.47 -9.05 -18.22
C LEU A 137 -6.90 -8.48 -19.52
N THR A 138 -5.79 -7.74 -19.48
CA THR A 138 -5.15 -7.21 -20.70
C THR A 138 -4.71 -8.33 -21.65
N LYS A 139 -4.18 -9.45 -21.14
CA LYS A 139 -3.76 -10.59 -21.98
C LYS A 139 -4.92 -11.40 -22.54
N LYS A 140 -6.02 -11.51 -21.81
CA LYS A 140 -7.22 -12.26 -22.24
C LYS A 140 -8.23 -11.37 -22.97
N GLN A 141 -7.90 -10.09 -23.19
CA GLN A 141 -8.77 -9.12 -23.85
C GLN A 141 -9.24 -9.56 -25.24
N GLU A 142 -8.39 -10.27 -26.00
CA GLU A 142 -8.75 -10.81 -27.33
C GLU A 142 -9.72 -12.01 -27.26
N ASN A 143 -9.81 -12.70 -26.12
CA ASN A 143 -10.68 -13.86 -25.90
C ASN A 143 -11.90 -13.54 -24.99
N ILE A 144 -12.29 -12.26 -24.91
CA ILE A 144 -13.39 -11.76 -24.06
C ILE A 144 -14.74 -12.49 -24.28
N LYS A 145 -14.95 -13.11 -25.44
CA LYS A 145 -16.20 -13.83 -25.75
C LYS A 145 -16.44 -15.02 -24.83
N ASP A 146 -15.41 -15.63 -24.26
CA ASP A 146 -15.52 -16.67 -23.23
C ASP A 146 -15.41 -16.06 -21.81
N VAL A 147 -16.39 -15.23 -21.44
CA VAL A 147 -16.49 -14.61 -20.10
C VAL A 147 -16.34 -15.64 -18.98
N LYS A 148 -16.89 -16.86 -19.14
CA LYS A 148 -16.76 -17.93 -18.13
C LYS A 148 -15.32 -18.39 -17.91
N LYS A 149 -14.49 -18.50 -18.96
CA LYS A 149 -13.07 -18.93 -18.83
C LYS A 149 -12.13 -17.82 -18.32
N THR A 150 -12.59 -16.57 -18.35
CA THR A 150 -11.81 -15.42 -17.86
C THR A 150 -12.24 -15.03 -16.45
N PHE A 151 -13.53 -15.04 -16.13
CA PHE A 151 -14.04 -14.68 -14.81
C PHE A 151 -13.79 -15.73 -13.72
N ILE A 152 -13.93 -17.03 -14.04
CA ILE A 152 -13.74 -18.10 -13.03
C ILE A 152 -12.34 -18.07 -12.39
N PRO A 153 -11.22 -18.03 -13.14
CA PRO A 153 -9.89 -17.98 -12.52
C PRO A 153 -9.63 -16.65 -11.79
N ILE A 154 -10.27 -15.55 -12.21
CA ILE A 154 -10.20 -14.26 -11.53
C ILE A 154 -10.88 -14.33 -10.16
N ILE A 155 -12.13 -14.82 -10.12
CA ILE A 155 -12.89 -14.98 -8.86
C ILE A 155 -12.20 -15.97 -7.94
N ALA A 156 -11.68 -17.08 -8.46
CA ALA A 156 -10.92 -18.05 -7.66
C ALA A 156 -9.66 -17.42 -7.05
N SER A 157 -8.92 -16.59 -7.80
CA SER A 157 -7.74 -15.89 -7.28
C SER A 157 -8.12 -14.86 -6.22
N VAL A 158 -9.25 -14.17 -6.38
CA VAL A 158 -9.78 -13.24 -5.37
C VAL A 158 -10.19 -13.99 -4.11
N GLY A 159 -10.93 -15.10 -4.23
CA GLY A 159 -11.39 -15.90 -3.09
C GLY A 159 -10.28 -16.66 -2.37
N LEU A 160 -9.14 -16.92 -3.03
CA LEU A 160 -7.98 -17.54 -2.39
C LEU A 160 -7.13 -16.51 -1.60
N VAL A 161 -7.20 -15.23 -1.99
CA VAL A 161 -6.42 -14.15 -1.39
C VAL A 161 -7.20 -13.37 -0.32
N THR A 162 -8.53 -13.33 -0.43
CA THR A 162 -9.43 -12.58 0.47
C THR A 162 -9.95 -13.48 1.58
#